data_AF-A0A355B0Z3-F1
#
_entry.id   AF-A0A355B0Z3-F1
#
_cell.length_a   1.000
_cell.length_b   1.000
_cell.length_c   1.000
_cell.angle_alpha   90.00
_cell.angle_beta   90.00
_cell.angle_gamma   90.00
#
_symmetry.space_group_name_H-M   'P 1'
#
loop_
_entity.id
_entity.type
_entity.pdbx_description
1 polymer ?
#
loop_
_entity_poly.entity_id
_entity_poly.type
_entity_poly.pdbx_seq_one_letter_code
_entity_poly.pdbx_strand_id
1 'polypeptide(L)'
;MDAGVKSSADAIFSYIESLDRRPEEIEYVINTHGHFGHAGGNGIFAERAEPKFFAYSLDRKIIENLEYQERIRPAGKCASKIHRGRWR
;
A
#
# COMPACT_ATOMS: atom_id res chain seq x y z
N MET A 1 7.56 5.76 -4.20
CA MET A 1 6.72 4.93 -5.08
C MET A 1 6.02 3.93 -4.21
N ASP A 2 4.69 3.89 -4.23
CA ASP A 2 3.86 3.15 -3.25
C ASP A 2 4.11 3.54 -1.78
N ALA A 3 3.20 3.10 -0.91
CA ALA A 3 3.22 3.31 0.54
C ALA A 3 3.10 1.98 1.33
N GLY A 4 3.09 0.83 0.64
CA GLY A 4 2.98 -0.48 1.27
C GLY A 4 1.64 -0.72 1.98
N VAL A 5 1.65 -1.64 2.94
CA VAL A 5 0.55 -1.81 3.92
C VAL A 5 0.69 -0.83 5.08
N LYS A 6 -0.42 -0.48 5.76
CA LYS A 6 -0.39 0.42 6.92
C LYS A 6 0.65 0.03 7.98
N SER A 7 0.76 -1.26 8.29
CA SER A 7 1.70 -1.78 9.29
C SER A 7 3.18 -1.69 8.89
N SER A 8 3.49 -1.39 7.62
CA SER A 8 4.86 -1.23 7.14
C SER A 8 5.32 0.23 7.10
N ALA A 9 4.41 1.20 7.31
CA ALA A 9 4.73 2.62 7.16
C ALA A 9 5.88 3.07 8.08
N ASP A 10 5.86 2.66 9.35
CA ASP A 10 6.94 2.98 10.30
C ASP A 10 8.30 2.44 9.83
N ALA A 11 8.33 1.19 9.35
CA ALA A 11 9.56 0.59 8.83
C ALA A 11 10.07 1.34 7.59
N ILE A 12 9.17 1.76 6.70
CA ILE A 12 9.55 2.56 5.53
C ILE A 12 10.19 3.88 5.95
N PHE A 13 9.59 4.60 6.91
CA PHE A 13 10.19 5.85 7.41
C PHE A 13 11.54 5.62 8.09
N SER A 14 11.68 4.58 8.91
CA SER A 14 12.98 4.23 9.50
C SER A 14 14.05 3.92 8.45
N TYR A 15 13.67 3.33 7.31
CA TYR A 15 14.61 3.13 6.20
C TYR A 15 14.95 4.41 5.44
N ILE A 16 14.03 5.38 5.37
CA ILE A 16 14.32 6.70 4.78
C ILE A 16 15.32 7.45 5.69
N GLU A 17 15.07 7.44 6.99
CA GLU A 17 15.95 8.05 7.99
C GLU A 17 17.34 7.41 8.02
N SER A 18 17.44 6.09 7.85
CA SER A 18 18.75 5.40 7.78
C SER A 18 19.57 5.74 6.54
N LEU A 19 18.94 6.33 5.51
CA LEU A 19 19.59 6.88 4.32
C LEU A 19 19.94 8.37 4.48
N ASP A 20 19.89 8.91 5.71
CA ASP A 20 20.11 10.33 6.02
C ASP A 20 19.12 11.26 5.28
N ARG A 21 17.90 10.77 5.10
CA ARG A 21 16.78 11.52 4.51
C ARG A 21 15.67 11.68 5.54
N ARG A 22 14.85 12.72 5.40
CA ARG A 22 13.73 12.98 6.30
C ARG A 22 12.39 12.67 5.63
N PRO A 23 11.40 12.14 6.37
CA PRO A 23 10.05 11.94 5.86
C PRO A 23 9.46 13.16 5.13
N GLU A 24 9.71 14.37 5.63
CA GLU A 24 9.18 15.62 5.09
C GLU A 24 9.81 16.03 3.75
N GLU A 25 10.88 15.36 3.31
CA GLU A 25 11.45 15.55 1.97
C GLU A 25 10.66 14.80 0.88
N ILE A 26 9.68 13.97 1.25
CA ILE A 26 8.84 13.27 0.28
C ILE A 26 7.83 14.26 -0.29
N GLU A 27 8.12 14.80 -1.47
CA GLU A 27 7.17 15.70 -2.16
C GLU A 27 6.01 14.92 -2.80
N TYR A 28 6.25 13.68 -3.20
CA TYR A 28 5.34 12.91 -4.05
C TYR A 28 5.24 11.44 -3.65
N VAL A 29 4.02 10.93 -3.60
CA VAL A 29 3.72 9.49 -3.55
C VAL A 29 2.93 9.11 -4.79
N ILE A 30 3.54 8.31 -5.65
CA ILE A 30 2.90 7.76 -6.84
C ILE A 30 2.55 6.31 -6.55
N ASN A 31 1.25 5.99 -6.53
CA ASN A 31 0.76 4.63 -6.38
C ASN A 31 0.75 3.91 -7.73
N THR A 32 1.31 2.70 -7.76
CA THR A 32 1.35 1.85 -8.95
C THR A 32 -0.05 1.33 -9.31
N HIS A 33 -0.83 0.97 -8.29
CA HIS A 33 -2.26 0.62 -8.37
C HIS A 33 -2.89 0.66 -6.96
N GLY A 34 -4.22 0.56 -6.88
CA GLY A 34 -4.95 0.87 -5.64
C GLY A 34 -5.09 -0.26 -4.61
N HIS A 35 -4.42 -1.41 -4.79
CA HIS A 35 -4.49 -2.50 -3.80
C HIS A 35 -3.85 -2.10 -2.46
N PHE A 36 -4.39 -2.64 -1.36
CA PHE A 36 -3.97 -2.31 0.01
C PHE A 36 -2.49 -2.61 0.30
N GLY A 37 -1.87 -3.54 -0.44
CA GLY A 37 -0.44 -3.85 -0.34
C GLY A 37 0.48 -2.75 -0.89
N HIS A 38 -0.08 -1.78 -1.62
CA HIS A 38 0.63 -0.70 -2.32
C HIS A 38 0.20 0.68 -1.82
N ALA A 39 -1.11 0.89 -1.63
CA ALA A 39 -1.67 2.18 -1.22
C ALA A 39 -2.11 2.21 0.26
N GLY A 40 -2.00 1.11 0.99
CA GLY A 40 -2.52 0.99 2.36
C GLY A 40 -1.83 1.89 3.38
N GLY A 41 -0.59 2.29 3.11
CA GLY A 41 0.15 3.26 3.93
C GLY A 41 -0.14 4.73 3.64
N ASN A 42 -0.92 5.07 2.59
CA ASN A 42 -1.11 6.46 2.15
C ASN A 42 -1.55 7.41 3.28
N GLY A 43 -2.43 6.95 4.17
CA GLY A 43 -2.89 7.77 5.32
C GLY A 43 -1.76 8.17 6.27
N ILE A 44 -0.85 7.24 6.59
CA ILE A 44 0.29 7.55 7.47
C ILE A 44 1.28 8.49 6.75
N PHE A 45 1.46 8.30 5.44
CA PHE A 45 2.28 9.22 4.63
C PHE A 45 1.68 10.62 4.60
N ALA A 46 0.36 10.76 4.48
CA ALA A 46 -0.32 12.05 4.53
C ALA A 46 -0.11 12.75 5.87
N GLU A 47 -0.15 12.01 6.98
CA GLU A 47 0.05 12.55 8.33
C GLU A 47 1.50 12.97 8.62
N ARG A 48 2.49 12.22 8.13
CA ARG A 48 3.90 12.42 8.52
C ARG A 48 4.74 13.22 7.54
N ALA A 49 4.39 13.17 6.26
CA ALA A 49 5.21 13.73 5.19
C ALA A 49 4.46 14.76 4.33
N GLU A 50 3.12 14.83 4.45
CA GLU A 50 2.25 15.70 3.66
C GLU A 50 2.54 15.72 2.12
N PRO A 51 2.79 14.56 1.48
CA PRO A 51 3.13 14.53 0.06
C PRO A 51 1.91 14.79 -0.82
N LYS A 52 2.14 15.15 -2.09
CA LYS A 52 1.09 15.07 -3.12
C LYS A 52 0.96 13.63 -3.61
N PHE A 53 -0.26 13.12 -3.65
CA PHE A 53 -0.56 11.77 -4.11
C PHE A 53 -0.95 11.74 -5.58
N PHE A 54 -0.42 10.76 -6.31
CA PHE A 54 -0.80 10.45 -7.69
C PHE A 54 -1.16 8.98 -7.82
N ALA A 55 -2.24 8.71 -8.54
CA ALA A 55 -2.66 7.35 -8.88
C ALA A 55 -3.39 7.39 -10.23
N TYR A 56 -3.56 6.22 -10.85
CA TYR A 56 -4.40 6.12 -12.03
C TYR A 56 -5.87 6.34 -11.67
N SER A 57 -6.62 7.03 -12.53
CA SER A 57 -7.99 7.47 -12.21
C SER A 57 -8.97 6.32 -11.95
N LEU A 58 -8.74 5.15 -12.56
CA LEU A 58 -9.55 3.95 -12.30
C LEU A 58 -9.36 3.38 -10.89
N ASP A 59 -8.22 3.65 -10.24
CA ASP A 59 -7.94 3.21 -8.88
C ASP A 59 -8.54 4.11 -7.80
N ARG A 60 -9.09 5.27 -8.17
CA ARG A 60 -9.69 6.23 -7.24
C ARG A 60 -10.66 5.55 -6.27
N LYS A 61 -11.56 4.71 -6.80
CA LYS A 61 -12.61 4.07 -6.00
C LYS A 61 -12.04 3.08 -4.98
N ILE A 62 -11.00 2.32 -5.32
CA ILE A 62 -10.37 1.38 -4.39
C ILE A 62 -9.51 2.10 -3.35
N ILE A 63 -8.89 3.22 -3.68
CA ILE A 63 -8.07 4.01 -2.74
C ILE A 63 -8.96 4.76 -1.75
N GLU A 64 -10.00 5.47 -2.22
CA GLU A 64 -10.77 6.42 -1.41
C GLU A 64 -11.95 5.78 -0.65
N ASN A 65 -12.44 4.61 -1.05
CA ASN A 65 -13.62 4.00 -0.44
C ASN A 65 -13.26 2.69 0.30
N LEU A 66 -13.22 2.78 1.63
CA LEU A 66 -12.90 1.64 2.51
C LEU A 66 -13.89 0.48 2.37
N GLU A 67 -15.20 0.73 2.27
CA GLU A 67 -16.20 -0.32 2.08
C GLU A 67 -16.01 -1.05 0.75
N TYR A 68 -15.73 -0.31 -0.32
CA TYR A 68 -15.41 -0.88 -1.62
C TYR A 68 -14.16 -1.75 -1.50
N GLN A 69 -13.12 -1.23 -0.86
CA GLN A 69 -11.87 -1.93 -0.61
C GLN A 69 -12.11 -3.23 0.13
N GLU A 70 -12.85 -3.23 1.24
CA GLU A 70 -13.20 -4.42 2.01
C GLU A 70 -13.98 -5.46 1.21
N ARG A 71 -14.89 -5.01 0.34
CA ARG A 71 -15.67 -5.89 -0.53
C ARG A 71 -14.84 -6.57 -1.61
N ILE A 72 -13.86 -5.87 -2.19
CA ILE A 72 -13.06 -6.37 -3.32
C ILE A 72 -11.69 -6.89 -2.90
N ARG A 73 -11.30 -6.72 -1.62
CA ARG A 73 -10.08 -7.32 -1.07
C ARG A 73 -10.06 -8.78 -1.49
N PRO A 74 -8.94 -9.29 -2.01
CA PRO A 74 -8.78 -10.73 -2.15
C PRO A 74 -8.76 -11.32 -0.73
N ALA A 75 -9.94 -11.62 -0.20
CA ALA A 75 -10.12 -12.39 1.02
C ALA A 75 -9.61 -13.81 0.71
N GLY A 76 -8.33 -14.07 0.93
CA GLY A 76 -7.78 -15.42 1.04
C GLY A 76 -7.95 -16.38 -0.13
N LYS A 77 -8.44 -15.97 -1.31
CA LYS A 77 -8.54 -16.89 -2.47
C LYS A 77 -7.20 -17.14 -3.18
N CYS A 78 -6.11 -16.54 -2.73
CA CYS A 78 -4.77 -16.87 -3.21
C CYS A 78 -4.16 -18.10 -2.51
N ALA A 79 -4.78 -18.66 -1.46
CA ALA A 79 -4.19 -19.73 -0.66
C ALA A 79 -5.05 -21.00 -0.47
N SER A 80 -6.06 -21.27 -1.31
CA SER A 80 -6.88 -22.50 -1.21
C SER A 80 -7.04 -23.29 -2.49
N LYS A 81 -6.06 -23.22 -3.40
CA LYS A 81 -5.77 -24.34 -4.32
C LYS A 81 -4.47 -25.01 -3.90
N ILE A 82 -4.45 -25.58 -2.69
CA ILE A 82 -3.56 -26.71 -2.42
C ILE A 82 -4.06 -27.84 -3.33
N HIS A 83 -3.47 -27.97 -4.51
CA HIS A 83 -3.50 -29.22 -5.23
C HIS A 83 -2.87 -30.24 -4.28
N ARG A 84 -3.70 -31.08 -3.64
CA ARG A 84 -3.24 -32.31 -2.98
C ARG A 84 -2.82 -33.29 -4.08
N GLY A 85 -1.78 -32.93 -4.83
CA GLY A 85 -1.03 -33.86 -5.65
C GLY A 85 -0.18 -34.68 -4.70
N ARG A 86 -0.57 -35.95 -4.49
CA ARG A 86 0.30 -36.98 -3.94
C ARG A 86 1.61 -36.96 -4.72
N TRP A 87 2.69 -36.52 -4.09
CA TRP A 87 4.02 -36.94 -4.48
C TRP A 87 4.22 -38.34 -3.89
N ARG A 88 4.47 -39.29 -4.79
CA ARG A 88 4.83 -40.67 -4.47
C ARG A 88 6.22 -40.73 -3.86
#